data_AF-A0A0E0E2G9-F1
#
_entry.id   AF-A0A0E0E2G9-F1
#
_cell.length_a   1.000
_cell.length_b   1.000
_cell.length_c   1.000
_cell.angle_alpha   90.00
_cell.angle_beta   90.00
_cell.angle_gamma   90.00
#
_symmetry.space_group_name_H-M   'P 1'
#
loop_
_entity.id
_entity.type
_entity.pdbx_description
1 polymer ?
#
loop_
_entity_poly.entity_id
_entity_poly.type
_entity_poly.pdbx_seq_one_letter_code
_entity_poly.pdbx_strand_id
1 'polypeptide(L)'
;MEDRLSIKSTTVNGETVSLFGAFDGHGGPHAAEYLKKHLFKNLVKHPKFLKDTKLAINQMFLKTDADFLQSISSDRYRDDGSTAVAAILIGNRLYVANVGDSRAVALKAGKAVPLSEDHKPNKKDEQKRIEDAGGIEKVVHEGLEYLVLATDGLWDVMRNEDAVSLLKAQDGPKAAAMKLTEVARSRLTLDNVTCIVLQFHHGKSTNSK
;
A
#
# COMPACT_ATOMS: atom_id res chain seq x y z
N MET A 1 -16.07 -0.02 -11.66
CA MET A 1 -14.80 0.16 -12.40
C MET A 1 -14.01 1.25 -11.70
N GLU A 2 -12.84 0.93 -11.17
CA GLU A 2 -12.02 1.82 -10.33
C GLU A 2 -10.86 2.46 -11.10
N ASP A 3 -10.39 1.80 -12.17
CA ASP A 3 -9.36 2.29 -13.07
C ASP A 3 -9.74 3.61 -13.75
N ARG A 4 -8.76 4.50 -13.91
CA ARG A 4 -8.88 5.74 -14.67
C ARG A 4 -7.68 5.93 -15.58
N LEU A 5 -7.92 6.55 -16.72
CA LEU A 5 -6.89 7.07 -17.62
C LEU A 5 -7.03 8.57 -17.80
N SER A 6 -5.92 9.22 -18.11
CA SER A 6 -5.87 10.64 -18.44
C SER A 6 -4.90 10.86 -19.59
N ILE A 7 -5.39 11.44 -20.68
CA ILE A 7 -4.60 11.80 -21.86
C ILE A 7 -4.87 13.27 -22.13
N LYS A 8 -3.83 14.09 -22.12
CA LYS A 8 -3.92 15.54 -22.33
C LYS A 8 -2.77 15.99 -23.21
N SER A 9 -3.04 16.98 -24.07
CA SER A 9 -2.01 17.71 -24.79
C SER A 9 -2.21 19.20 -24.56
N THR A 10 -1.13 19.94 -24.40
CA THR A 10 -1.16 21.39 -24.14
C THR A 10 0.12 22.05 -24.65
N THR A 11 0.15 23.37 -24.67
CA THR A 11 1.33 24.16 -25.02
C THR A 11 1.72 25.01 -23.83
N VAL A 12 2.98 24.93 -23.40
CA VAL A 12 3.50 25.64 -22.24
C VAL A 12 4.77 26.37 -22.66
N ASN A 13 4.78 27.70 -22.58
CA ASN A 13 5.89 28.54 -23.04
C ASN A 13 6.37 28.22 -24.47
N GLY A 14 5.43 27.88 -25.37
CA GLY A 14 5.72 27.52 -26.77
C GLY A 14 6.09 26.06 -27.01
N GLU A 15 6.34 25.27 -25.96
CA GLU A 15 6.63 23.84 -26.07
C GLU A 15 5.34 23.01 -26.08
N THR A 16 5.22 22.07 -27.00
CA THR A 16 4.14 21.07 -26.97
C THR A 16 4.42 20.06 -25.87
N VAL A 17 3.42 19.86 -25.01
CA VAL A 17 3.49 18.94 -23.87
C VAL A 17 2.33 17.95 -23.96
N SER A 18 2.66 16.66 -24.00
CA SER A 18 1.69 15.56 -23.93
C SER A 18 1.83 14.80 -22.62
N LEU A 19 0.70 14.52 -21.97
CA LEU A 19 0.59 13.98 -20.63
C LEU A 19 -0.33 12.77 -20.67
N PHE A 20 0.18 11.63 -20.22
CA PHE A 20 -0.52 10.35 -20.22
C PHE A 20 -0.43 9.74 -18.82
N GLY A 21 -1.54 9.28 -18.28
CA GLY A 21 -1.59 8.63 -16.98
C GLY A 21 -2.57 7.47 -16.95
N ALA A 22 -2.19 6.41 -16.25
CA ALA A 22 -3.06 5.30 -15.88
C ALA A 22 -3.03 5.15 -14.35
N PHE A 23 -4.22 5.01 -13.77
CA PHE A 23 -4.45 5.02 -12.33
C PHE A 23 -5.33 3.83 -11.98
N ASP A 24 -4.75 2.81 -11.36
CA ASP A 24 -5.49 1.63 -10.87
C ASP A 24 -5.99 1.95 -9.47
N GLY A 25 -7.31 2.07 -9.29
CA GLY A 25 -7.93 2.44 -8.01
C GLY A 25 -8.23 1.20 -7.17
N HIS A 26 -8.18 1.33 -5.85
CA HIS A 26 -8.55 0.27 -4.90
C HIS A 26 -9.24 0.87 -3.68
N GLY A 27 -10.12 0.11 -3.03
CA GLY A 27 -10.90 0.62 -1.89
C GLY A 27 -11.94 1.68 -2.28
N GLY A 28 -12.20 1.86 -3.57
CA GLY A 28 -13.10 2.87 -4.12
C GLY A 28 -12.49 3.64 -5.31
N PRO A 29 -13.31 4.29 -6.16
CA PRO A 29 -12.84 4.95 -7.38
C PRO A 29 -12.29 6.37 -7.16
N HIS A 30 -12.39 6.93 -5.94
CA HIS A 30 -12.25 8.37 -5.73
C HIS A 30 -10.81 8.86 -5.91
N ALA A 31 -9.83 8.12 -5.40
CA ALA A 31 -8.41 8.47 -5.55
C ALA A 31 -8.00 8.50 -7.03
N ALA A 32 -8.35 7.47 -7.79
CA ALA A 32 -8.10 7.40 -9.23
C ALA A 32 -8.81 8.52 -10.01
N GLU A 33 -10.05 8.85 -9.63
CA GLU A 33 -10.80 9.96 -10.23
C GLU A 33 -10.18 11.32 -9.89
N TYR A 34 -9.64 11.48 -8.68
CA TYR A 34 -8.92 12.68 -8.26
C TYR A 34 -7.63 12.86 -9.06
N LEU A 35 -6.81 11.80 -9.18
CA LEU A 35 -5.60 11.79 -10.00
C LEU A 35 -5.88 12.23 -11.43
N LYS A 36 -6.89 11.62 -12.08
CA LYS A 36 -7.32 11.97 -13.45
C LYS A 36 -7.60 13.47 -13.61
N LYS A 37 -8.24 14.08 -12.62
CA LYS A 37 -8.65 15.49 -12.63
C LYS A 37 -7.51 16.45 -12.28
N HIS A 38 -6.64 16.09 -11.33
CA HIS A 38 -5.76 17.04 -10.64
C HIS A 38 -4.26 16.84 -10.89
N LEU A 39 -3.77 15.60 -11.06
CA LEU A 39 -2.32 15.32 -11.13
C LEU A 39 -1.58 16.18 -12.15
N PHE A 40 -2.04 16.14 -13.42
CA PHE A 40 -1.46 16.95 -14.48
C PHE A 40 -1.74 18.46 -14.36
N LYS A 41 -2.81 18.87 -13.68
CA LYS A 41 -3.04 20.30 -13.41
C LYS A 41 -2.01 20.84 -12.42
N ASN A 42 -1.66 20.04 -11.41
CA ASN A 42 -0.63 20.38 -10.43
C ASN A 42 0.74 20.49 -11.08
N LEU A 43 1.07 19.62 -12.05
CA LEU A 43 2.30 19.74 -12.84
C LEU A 43 2.34 21.02 -13.67
N VAL A 44 1.30 21.28 -14.47
CA VAL A 44 1.28 22.41 -15.41
C VAL A 44 1.37 23.75 -14.68
N LYS A 45 0.80 23.84 -13.48
CA LYS A 45 0.85 25.04 -12.64
C LYS A 45 2.14 25.16 -11.81
N HIS A 46 3.00 24.14 -11.82
CA HIS A 46 4.18 24.12 -10.97
C HIS A 46 5.20 25.20 -11.43
N PRO A 47 5.73 26.06 -10.54
CA PRO A 47 6.62 27.17 -10.93
C PRO A 47 7.96 26.70 -11.52
N LYS A 48 8.33 25.45 -11.28
CA LYS A 48 9.52 24.79 -11.85
C LYS A 48 9.20 23.93 -13.08
N PHE A 49 7.96 23.88 -13.54
CA PHE A 49 7.61 23.14 -14.77
C PHE A 49 8.38 23.74 -15.96
N LEU A 50 9.12 22.90 -16.68
CA LEU A 50 10.13 23.23 -17.72
C LEU A 50 11.49 23.77 -17.24
N LYS A 51 11.61 24.27 -16.00
CA LYS A 51 12.89 24.75 -15.44
C LYS A 51 13.64 23.64 -14.71
N ASP A 52 12.90 22.87 -13.92
CA ASP A 52 13.34 21.66 -13.23
C ASP A 52 12.19 20.66 -13.26
N THR A 53 12.06 20.00 -14.41
CA THR A 53 10.95 19.09 -14.69
C THR A 53 10.94 17.89 -13.75
N LYS A 54 12.11 17.38 -13.33
CA LYS A 54 12.18 16.24 -12.40
C LYS A 54 11.63 16.63 -11.02
N LEU A 55 12.06 17.78 -10.49
CA LEU A 55 11.52 18.31 -9.24
C LEU A 55 10.01 18.55 -9.33
N ALA A 56 9.55 19.18 -10.41
CA ALA A 56 8.14 19.46 -10.64
C ALA A 56 7.29 18.17 -10.72
N ILE A 57 7.82 17.12 -11.36
CA ILE A 57 7.18 15.81 -11.42
C ILE A 57 7.10 15.19 -10.01
N ASN A 58 8.17 15.20 -9.23
CA ASN A 58 8.12 14.67 -7.86
C ASN A 58 7.11 15.45 -6.99
N GLN A 59 7.16 16.78 -7.05
CA GLN A 59 6.29 17.65 -6.26
C GLN A 59 4.81 17.60 -6.71
N MET A 60 4.50 17.28 -7.97
CA MET A 60 3.11 17.10 -8.38
C MET A 60 2.44 15.91 -7.70
N PHE A 61 3.16 14.80 -7.47
CA PHE A 61 2.60 13.63 -6.77
C PHE A 61 2.33 13.98 -5.31
N LEU A 62 3.35 14.49 -4.60
CA LEU A 62 3.24 14.89 -3.19
C LEU A 62 2.12 15.91 -2.97
N LYS A 63 2.03 16.92 -3.85
CA LYS A 63 0.95 17.91 -3.78
C LYS A 63 -0.42 17.27 -4.01
N THR A 64 -0.55 16.41 -5.01
CA THR A 64 -1.84 15.78 -5.34
C THR A 64 -2.31 14.85 -4.23
N ASP A 65 -1.39 14.13 -3.59
CA ASP A 65 -1.66 13.30 -2.41
C ASP A 65 -2.16 14.15 -1.24
N ALA A 66 -1.44 15.21 -0.86
CA ALA A 66 -1.84 16.12 0.21
C ALA A 66 -3.19 16.80 -0.09
N ASP A 67 -3.41 17.27 -1.32
CA ASP A 67 -4.68 17.89 -1.73
C ASP A 67 -5.85 16.87 -1.67
N PHE A 68 -5.59 15.60 -2.03
CA PHE A 68 -6.60 14.54 -1.95
C PHE A 68 -6.98 14.25 -0.51
N LEU A 69 -6.01 14.02 0.38
CA LEU A 69 -6.23 13.78 1.81
C LEU A 69 -7.00 14.94 2.47
N GLN A 70 -6.68 16.19 2.11
CA GLN A 70 -7.43 17.36 2.58
C GLN A 70 -8.87 17.37 2.04
N SER A 71 -9.10 16.95 0.80
CA SER A 71 -10.44 16.94 0.19
C SER A 71 -11.40 15.92 0.80
N ILE A 72 -10.86 14.88 1.46
CA ILE A 72 -11.64 13.81 2.09
C ILE A 72 -11.60 13.87 3.62
N SER A 73 -11.01 14.90 4.22
CA SER A 73 -10.75 14.94 5.67
C SER A 73 -12.00 14.91 6.57
N SER A 74 -13.18 15.22 6.02
CA SER A 74 -14.47 15.11 6.72
C SER A 74 -15.14 13.74 6.59
N ASP A 75 -14.63 12.87 5.73
CA ASP A 75 -15.21 11.56 5.42
C ASP A 75 -14.46 10.46 6.19
N ARG A 76 -15.00 10.08 7.35
CA ARG A 76 -14.32 9.25 8.36
C ARG A 76 -14.13 7.78 7.99
N TYR A 77 -14.54 7.35 6.80
CA TYR A 77 -14.57 5.93 6.39
C TYR A 77 -14.13 5.73 4.94
N ARG A 78 -13.01 6.33 4.53
CA ARG A 78 -12.46 6.14 3.19
C ARG A 78 -11.02 5.66 3.23
N ASP A 79 -10.84 4.41 2.83
CA ASP A 79 -9.55 3.75 2.65
C ASP A 79 -9.19 3.64 1.15
N ASP A 80 -9.78 4.50 0.30
CA ASP A 80 -9.51 4.55 -1.13
C ASP A 80 -8.03 4.90 -1.40
N GLY A 81 -7.42 4.18 -2.32
CA GLY A 81 -6.09 4.48 -2.84
C GLY A 81 -6.03 4.26 -4.35
N SER A 82 -4.90 4.61 -4.94
CA SER A 82 -4.66 4.32 -6.35
C SER A 82 -3.17 4.27 -6.67
N THR A 83 -2.79 3.39 -7.59
CA THR A 83 -1.49 3.48 -8.27
C THR A 83 -1.49 4.68 -9.21
N ALA A 84 -0.30 5.09 -9.64
CA ALA A 84 -0.17 6.10 -10.68
C ALA A 84 1.11 5.92 -11.49
N VAL A 85 0.96 5.54 -12.75
CA VAL A 85 2.02 5.61 -13.75
C VAL A 85 1.72 6.77 -14.70
N ALA A 86 2.68 7.66 -14.89
CA ALA A 86 2.55 8.85 -15.71
C ALA A 86 3.71 8.99 -16.70
N ALA A 87 3.40 9.27 -17.96
CA ALA A 87 4.35 9.63 -19.01
C ALA A 87 4.13 11.09 -19.43
N ILE A 88 5.21 11.87 -19.44
CA ILE A 88 5.23 13.29 -19.76
C ILE A 88 6.21 13.50 -20.91
N LEU A 89 5.70 13.87 -22.08
CA LEU A 89 6.49 14.18 -23.27
C LEU A 89 6.52 15.70 -23.46
N ILE A 90 7.72 16.29 -23.43
CA ILE A 90 7.96 17.73 -23.62
C ILE A 90 8.92 17.86 -24.81
N GLY A 91 8.43 18.36 -25.95
CA GLY A 91 9.17 18.29 -27.20
C GLY A 91 9.57 16.84 -27.51
N ASN A 92 10.87 16.55 -27.49
CA ASN A 92 11.43 15.20 -27.70
C ASN A 92 11.88 14.47 -26.41
N ARG A 93 11.60 15.03 -25.23
CA ARG A 93 12.03 14.48 -23.94
C ARG A 93 10.87 13.77 -23.25
N LEU A 94 11.02 12.46 -23.05
CA LEU A 94 10.07 11.64 -22.31
C LEU A 94 10.53 11.49 -20.85
N TYR A 95 9.62 11.75 -19.92
CA TYR A 95 9.75 11.47 -18.50
C TYR A 95 8.69 10.44 -18.11
N VAL A 96 9.08 9.46 -17.30
CA VAL A 96 8.15 8.48 -16.71
C VAL A 96 8.28 8.55 -15.19
N ALA A 97 7.15 8.58 -14.51
CA ALA A 97 7.06 8.52 -13.06
C ALA A 97 6.05 7.46 -12.65
N ASN A 98 6.35 6.73 -11.58
CA ASN A 98 5.55 5.60 -11.12
C ASN A 98 5.42 5.61 -9.59
N VAL A 99 4.21 5.33 -9.11
CA VAL A 99 3.91 5.00 -7.72
C VAL A 99 2.95 3.81 -7.72
N GLY A 100 3.36 2.70 -7.09
CA GLY A 100 2.58 1.46 -7.07
C GLY A 100 3.07 0.46 -8.10
N ASP A 101 2.20 -0.45 -8.51
CA ASP A 101 2.51 -1.61 -9.36
C ASP A 101 1.90 -1.56 -10.76
N SER A 102 1.35 -0.40 -11.15
CA SER A 102 1.19 -0.05 -12.56
C SER A 102 2.55 0.06 -13.25
N ARG A 103 2.60 -0.13 -14.58
CA ARG A 103 3.87 -0.22 -15.31
C ARG A 103 3.87 0.48 -16.67
N ALA A 104 4.99 1.13 -16.97
CA ALA A 104 5.33 1.66 -18.29
C ALA A 104 6.47 0.84 -18.92
N VAL A 105 6.28 0.44 -20.17
CA VAL A 105 7.25 -0.31 -20.98
C VAL A 105 7.31 0.31 -22.37
N ALA A 106 8.50 0.42 -22.94
CA ALA A 106 8.70 0.87 -24.31
C ALA A 106 9.30 -0.23 -25.19
N LEU A 107 9.03 -0.17 -26.49
CA LEU A 107 9.73 -0.96 -27.50
C LEU A 107 10.93 -0.14 -28.03
N LYS A 108 12.14 -0.70 -27.93
CA LYS A 108 13.35 -0.10 -28.50
C LYS A 108 14.16 -1.16 -29.23
N ALA A 109 14.37 -0.97 -30.53
CA ALA A 109 15.12 -1.90 -31.39
C ALA A 109 14.63 -3.37 -31.27
N GLY A 110 13.31 -3.56 -31.31
CA GLY A 110 12.69 -4.90 -31.23
C GLY A 110 12.66 -5.52 -29.82
N LYS A 111 13.13 -4.81 -28.78
CA LYS A 111 13.14 -5.29 -27.40
C LYS A 111 12.26 -4.44 -26.48
N ALA A 112 11.57 -5.10 -25.56
CA ALA A 112 10.87 -4.43 -24.47
C ALA A 112 11.88 -3.84 -23.47
N VAL A 113 11.72 -2.57 -23.12
CA VAL A 113 12.55 -1.83 -22.18
C VAL A 113 11.63 -1.29 -21.08
N PRO A 114 11.81 -1.70 -19.81
CA PRO A 114 11.03 -1.14 -18.70
C PRO A 114 11.39 0.35 -18.54
N LEU A 115 10.36 1.19 -18.43
CA LEU A 115 10.52 2.62 -18.13
C LEU A 115 10.11 2.97 -16.70
N SER A 116 9.51 2.02 -15.99
CA SER A 116 9.22 2.09 -14.56
C SER A 116 9.53 0.76 -13.91
N GLU A 117 9.64 0.78 -12.59
CA GLU A 117 9.68 -0.43 -11.78
C GLU A 117 8.51 -0.44 -10.82
N ASP A 118 7.88 -1.60 -10.64
CA ASP A 118 6.79 -1.75 -9.68
C ASP A 118 7.30 -1.56 -8.25
N HIS A 119 6.52 -0.88 -7.43
CA HIS A 119 6.71 -0.86 -5.98
C HIS A 119 5.94 -2.05 -5.39
N LYS A 120 6.68 -3.05 -4.94
CA LYS A 120 6.14 -4.25 -4.29
C LYS A 120 6.75 -4.36 -2.90
N PRO A 121 5.98 -4.73 -1.86
CA PRO A 121 6.48 -4.86 -0.50
C PRO A 121 7.73 -5.74 -0.38
N ASN A 122 7.80 -6.81 -1.18
CA ASN A 122 8.91 -7.78 -1.16
C ASN A 122 10.22 -7.29 -1.82
N LYS A 123 10.27 -6.07 -2.36
CA LYS A 123 11.53 -5.46 -2.81
C LYS A 123 12.31 -4.98 -1.60
N LYS A 124 13.62 -5.29 -1.54
CA LYS A 124 14.46 -5.06 -0.34
C LYS A 124 14.44 -3.63 0.19
N ASP A 125 14.46 -2.65 -0.71
CA ASP A 125 14.40 -1.22 -0.38
C ASP A 125 13.02 -0.81 0.12
N GLU A 126 11.96 -1.31 -0.51
CA GLU A 126 10.58 -1.02 -0.11
C GLU A 126 10.18 -1.73 1.19
N GLN A 127 10.59 -2.99 1.35
CA GLN A 127 10.48 -3.76 2.59
C GLN A 127 11.15 -2.98 3.73
N LYS A 128 12.38 -2.50 3.52
CA LYS A 128 13.09 -1.70 4.50
C LYS A 128 12.33 -0.41 4.85
N ARG A 129 11.78 0.31 3.87
CA ARG A 129 10.97 1.51 4.12
C ARG A 129 9.75 1.19 4.98
N ILE A 130 9.07 0.07 4.71
CA ILE A 130 7.89 -0.39 5.46
C ILE A 130 8.29 -0.73 6.90
N GLU A 131 9.38 -1.48 7.08
CA GLU A 131 9.91 -1.87 8.39
C GLU A 131 10.36 -0.66 9.23
N ASP A 132 11.06 0.30 8.62
CA ASP A 132 11.47 1.54 9.28
C ASP A 132 10.27 2.40 9.72
N ALA A 133 9.10 2.24 9.07
CA ALA A 133 7.83 2.87 9.44
C ALA A 133 7.01 2.07 10.48
N GLY A 134 7.52 0.93 10.96
CA GLY A 134 6.86 0.05 11.93
C GLY A 134 5.89 -0.96 11.32
N GLY A 135 5.78 -1.02 9.99
CA GLY A 135 5.06 -2.08 9.28
C GLY A 135 5.87 -3.36 9.19
N ILE A 136 5.23 -4.49 8.89
CA ILE A 136 5.91 -5.77 8.63
C ILE A 136 5.29 -6.48 7.43
N GLU A 137 6.13 -7.06 6.58
CA GLU A 137 5.72 -8.11 5.65
C GLU A 137 6.26 -9.44 6.17
N LYS A 138 5.37 -10.37 6.53
CA LYS A 138 5.75 -11.73 6.89
C LYS A 138 5.07 -12.71 5.96
N VAL A 139 5.88 -13.52 5.29
CA VAL A 139 5.38 -14.70 4.59
C VAL A 139 4.96 -15.72 5.66
N VAL A 140 3.72 -16.19 5.56
CA VAL A 140 3.22 -17.28 6.41
C VAL A 140 3.87 -18.57 5.90
N HIS A 141 4.91 -19.03 6.60
CA HIS A 141 5.58 -20.30 6.31
C HIS A 141 4.97 -21.45 7.10
N GLU A 142 5.29 -22.69 6.72
CA GLU A 142 4.76 -23.92 7.35
C GLU A 142 5.00 -24.00 8.88
N GLY A 143 6.00 -23.28 9.39
CA GLY A 143 6.28 -23.22 10.83
C GLY A 143 5.40 -22.24 11.63
N LEU A 144 4.62 -21.38 10.98
CA LEU A 144 3.69 -20.47 11.68
C LEU A 144 2.38 -21.19 11.94
N GLU A 145 2.15 -21.65 13.17
CA GLU A 145 0.99 -22.47 13.51
C GLU A 145 -0.22 -21.63 13.96
N TYR A 146 0.03 -20.55 14.71
CA TYR A 146 -1.02 -19.70 15.28
C TYR A 146 -0.63 -18.22 15.28
N LEU A 147 -1.63 -17.34 15.18
CA LEU A 147 -1.53 -15.92 15.45
C LEU A 147 -2.55 -15.53 16.52
N VAL A 148 -2.11 -14.85 17.57
CA VAL A 148 -2.97 -14.28 18.60
C VAL A 148 -3.00 -12.76 18.41
N LEU A 149 -4.20 -12.23 18.21
CA LEU A 149 -4.48 -10.79 18.21
C LEU A 149 -5.30 -10.50 19.46
N ALA A 150 -4.82 -9.62 20.33
CA ALA A 150 -5.57 -9.24 21.52
C ALA A 150 -5.33 -7.79 21.91
N THR A 151 -6.27 -7.22 22.66
CA THR A 151 -6.11 -5.90 23.29
C THR A 151 -5.08 -5.96 24.43
N ASP A 152 -4.59 -4.79 24.83
CA ASP A 152 -3.68 -4.58 25.97
C ASP A 152 -4.21 -5.17 27.28
N GLY A 153 -5.53 -5.20 27.50
CA GLY A 153 -6.12 -5.91 28.64
C GLY A 153 -5.68 -7.39 28.80
N LEU A 154 -5.26 -8.07 27.72
CA LEU A 154 -4.58 -9.38 27.79
C LEU A 154 -3.09 -9.21 28.11
N TRP A 155 -2.39 -8.39 27.33
CA TRP A 155 -0.92 -8.31 27.31
C TRP A 155 -0.33 -7.63 28.54
N ASP A 156 -1.09 -6.77 29.23
CA ASP A 156 -0.69 -6.13 30.48
C ASP A 156 -0.49 -7.14 31.62
N VAL A 157 -1.16 -8.29 31.55
CA VAL A 157 -1.13 -9.33 32.59
C VAL A 157 -0.60 -10.67 32.10
N MET A 158 -0.27 -10.80 30.81
CA MET A 158 0.16 -12.05 30.19
C MET A 158 1.33 -11.85 29.24
N ARG A 159 2.44 -12.53 29.55
CA ARG A 159 3.62 -12.60 28.67
C ARG A 159 3.34 -13.46 27.44
N ASN A 160 4.06 -13.19 26.35
CA ASN A 160 3.95 -13.92 25.10
C ASN A 160 4.13 -15.45 25.29
N GLU A 161 5.10 -15.87 26.09
CA GLU A 161 5.41 -17.28 26.33
C GLU A 161 4.29 -18.00 27.10
N ASP A 162 3.66 -17.31 28.06
CA ASP A 162 2.52 -17.83 28.79
C ASP A 162 1.32 -18.02 27.85
N ALA A 163 1.06 -17.03 26.98
CA ALA A 163 -0.03 -17.06 26.01
C ALA A 163 0.12 -18.22 25.02
N VAL A 164 1.33 -18.40 24.46
CA VAL A 164 1.62 -19.51 23.54
C VAL A 164 1.50 -20.86 24.25
N SER A 165 1.92 -20.97 25.50
CA SER A 165 1.81 -22.22 26.28
C SER A 165 0.34 -22.58 26.55
N LEU A 166 -0.48 -21.60 26.91
CA LEU A 166 -1.92 -21.80 27.12
C LEU A 166 -2.62 -22.19 25.82
N LEU A 167 -2.28 -21.51 24.72
CA LEU A 167 -2.82 -21.79 23.40
C LEU A 167 -2.55 -23.24 22.98
N LYS A 168 -1.31 -23.72 23.15
CA LYS A 168 -0.91 -25.10 22.79
C LYS A 168 -1.63 -26.17 23.60
N ALA A 169 -2.11 -25.83 24.79
CA ALA A 169 -2.85 -26.73 25.65
C ALA A 169 -4.35 -26.82 25.31
N GLN A 170 -4.86 -26.00 24.38
CA GLN A 170 -6.28 -26.01 24.01
C GLN A 170 -6.54 -26.73 22.69
N ASP A 171 -7.71 -27.37 22.59
CA ASP A 171 -8.18 -28.00 21.36
C ASP A 171 -8.82 -26.95 20.44
N GLY A 172 -7.97 -26.31 19.63
CA GLY A 172 -8.37 -25.38 18.59
C GLY A 172 -8.46 -23.91 19.00
N PRO A 173 -8.57 -23.00 18.00
CA PRO A 173 -8.40 -21.56 18.19
C PRO A 173 -9.48 -20.93 19.08
N LYS A 174 -10.73 -21.41 19.02
CA LYS A 174 -11.82 -20.88 19.84
C LYS A 174 -11.59 -21.17 21.33
N ALA A 175 -11.22 -22.40 21.67
CA ALA A 175 -10.91 -22.79 23.04
C ALA A 175 -9.68 -22.01 23.56
N ALA A 176 -8.65 -21.85 22.73
CA ALA A 176 -7.49 -21.02 23.03
C ALA A 176 -7.87 -19.56 23.35
N ALA A 177 -8.66 -18.91 22.50
CA ALA A 177 -9.08 -17.51 22.71
C ALA A 177 -9.89 -17.34 24.01
N MET A 178 -10.81 -18.26 24.31
CA MET A 178 -11.58 -18.27 25.55
C MET A 178 -10.65 -18.43 26.75
N LYS A 179 -9.69 -19.37 26.68
CA LYS A 179 -8.79 -19.63 27.80
C LYS A 179 -7.85 -18.46 28.08
N LEU A 180 -7.30 -17.84 27.03
CA LEU A 180 -6.46 -16.64 27.16
C LEU A 180 -7.22 -15.50 27.86
N THR A 181 -8.45 -15.26 27.44
CA THR A 181 -9.33 -14.25 28.04
C THR A 181 -9.67 -14.56 29.50
N GLU A 182 -10.00 -15.82 29.80
CA GLU A 182 -10.27 -16.28 31.17
C GLU A 182 -9.05 -16.08 32.08
N VAL A 183 -7.86 -16.46 31.61
CA VAL A 183 -6.64 -16.33 32.41
C VAL A 183 -6.29 -14.86 32.65
N ALA A 184 -6.43 -13.97 31.67
CA ALA A 184 -6.23 -12.54 31.90
C ALA A 184 -7.16 -11.99 33.00
N ARG A 185 -8.44 -12.39 33.00
CA ARG A 185 -9.39 -12.02 34.06
C ARG A 185 -8.99 -12.59 35.43
N SER A 186 -8.52 -13.83 35.46
CA SER A 186 -8.02 -14.45 36.70
C SER A 186 -6.76 -13.76 37.26
N ARG A 187 -5.97 -13.12 36.38
CA ARG A 187 -4.81 -12.31 36.73
C ARG A 187 -5.18 -10.86 37.06
N LEU A 188 -6.46 -10.58 37.29
CA LEU A 188 -7.01 -9.30 37.73
C LEU A 188 -6.72 -8.14 36.77
N THR A 189 -6.74 -8.40 35.45
CA THR A 189 -6.80 -7.30 34.49
C THR A 189 -8.00 -6.40 34.78
N LEU A 190 -7.78 -5.08 34.75
CA LEU A 190 -8.81 -4.08 35.01
C LEU A 190 -9.42 -3.52 33.72
N ASP A 191 -8.90 -3.92 32.56
CA ASP A 191 -9.35 -3.45 31.26
C ASP A 191 -10.20 -4.50 30.52
N ASN A 192 -10.85 -4.07 29.43
CA ASN A 192 -11.58 -4.92 28.51
C ASN A 192 -10.60 -5.83 27.75
N VAL A 193 -10.94 -7.11 27.66
CA VAL A 193 -10.13 -8.11 26.96
C VAL A 193 -10.88 -8.59 25.73
N THR A 194 -10.32 -8.32 24.55
CA THR A 194 -10.74 -8.93 23.29
C THR A 194 -9.58 -9.77 22.77
N CYS A 195 -9.84 -11.03 22.38
CA CYS A 195 -8.82 -11.95 21.88
C CYS A 195 -9.35 -12.71 20.67
N ILE A 196 -8.58 -12.71 19.58
CA ILE A 196 -8.78 -13.49 18.36
C ILE A 196 -7.59 -14.43 18.21
N VAL A 197 -7.85 -15.71 17.99
CA VAL A 197 -6.82 -16.70 17.68
C VAL A 197 -7.07 -17.25 16.28
N LEU A 198 -6.07 -17.15 15.43
CA LEU A 198 -6.05 -17.75 14.10
C LEU A 198 -5.18 -19.00 14.15
N GLN A 199 -5.65 -20.10 13.58
CA GLN A 199 -4.86 -21.31 13.35
C GLN A 199 -4.57 -21.40 11.86
N PHE A 200 -3.29 -21.56 11.49
CA PHE A 200 -2.90 -21.75 10.10
C PHE A 200 -2.88 -23.24 9.77
N HIS A 201 -3.48 -23.60 8.64
CA HIS A 201 -3.43 -24.95 8.09
C HIS A 201 -2.54 -24.96 6.86
N HIS A 202 -1.36 -25.56 6.99
CA HIS A 202 -0.43 -25.73 5.89
C HIS A 202 -0.79 -27.03 5.15
N GLY A 203 -1.26 -26.89 3.91
CA GLY A 203 -1.49 -28.06 3.07
C GLY A 203 -0.17 -28.78 2.83
N LYS A 204 -0.14 -30.10 2.98
CA LYS A 204 1.00 -30.88 2.48
C LYS A 204 1.04 -30.65 0.98
N SER A 205 2.12 -30.02 0.47
CA SER A 205 2.40 -30.05 -0.95
C SER A 205 2.45 -31.51 -1.39
N THR A 206 1.39 -31.96 -2.06
CA THR A 206 1.41 -33.20 -2.81
C THR A 206 2.33 -32.95 -3.99
N ASN A 207 3.61 -33.30 -3.86
CA ASN A 207 4.47 -33.52 -5.02
C ASN A 207 3.86 -34.68 -5.82
N SER A 208 2.95 -34.37 -6.75
CA SER A 208 2.59 -35.28 -7.82
C SER A 208 3.79 -35.41 -8.74
N LYS A 209 4.40 -36.61 -8.71
CA LYS A 209 5.39 -37.08 -9.69
C LYS A 209 4.86 -37.02 -11.11
#